data_AF-A0A2D9C451-F1
#
_entry.id   AF-A0A2D9C451-F1
#
_cell.length_a   1.000
_cell.length_b   1.000
_cell.length_c   1.000
_cell.angle_alpha   90.00
_cell.angle_beta   90.00
_cell.angle_gamma   90.00
#
_symmetry.space_group_name_H-M   'P 1'
#
loop_
_entity.id
_entity.type
_entity.pdbx_description
1 polymer ?
#
loop_
_entity_poly.entity_id
_entity_poly.type
_entity_poly.pdbx_seq_one_letter_code
_entity_poly.pdbx_strand_id
1 'polypeptide(L)'
;MSNTNEEGWVEGMEDFYMSFDDVWSRMFVMSLGTELPENIVKNSFFSFIKERCMETKGYLFASEDDMISLFPEFLNEIIIAGGKA
;
A
#
# COMPACT_ATOMS: atom_id res chain seq x y z
N MET A 1 2.24 13.95 -23.66
CA MET A 1 1.10 13.04 -23.89
C MET A 1 0.67 12.55 -22.52
N SER A 2 -0.61 12.71 -22.16
CA SER A 2 -1.11 12.25 -20.86
C SER A 2 -1.24 10.73 -20.92
N ASN A 3 -0.48 9.98 -20.13
CA ASN A 3 -0.60 8.52 -20.02
C ASN A 3 -1.76 8.19 -19.06
N THR A 4 -2.96 8.69 -19.35
CA THR A 4 -4.15 8.50 -18.50
C THR A 4 -5.24 7.76 -19.26
N ASN A 5 -5.86 6.74 -18.65
CA ASN A 5 -6.98 5.99 -19.21
C ASN A 5 -8.28 6.83 -19.28
N GLU A 6 -9.37 6.25 -19.78
CA GLU A 6 -10.66 6.94 -19.97
C GLU A 6 -11.28 7.48 -18.67
N GLU A 7 -10.86 6.96 -17.52
CA GLU A 7 -11.28 7.40 -16.18
C GLU A 7 -10.31 8.40 -15.54
N GLY A 8 -9.23 8.78 -16.25
CA GLY A 8 -8.23 9.71 -15.76
C GLY A 8 -7.14 9.09 -14.89
N TRP A 9 -7.09 7.77 -14.75
CA TRP A 9 -6.01 7.08 -14.03
C TRP A 9 -4.75 7.06 -14.86
N VAL A 10 -3.61 7.36 -14.23
CA VAL A 10 -2.31 7.17 -14.87
C VAL A 10 -2.12 5.67 -15.17
N GLU A 11 -1.56 5.34 -16.32
CA GLU A 11 -1.26 3.97 -16.74
C GLU A 11 -0.50 3.21 -15.63
N GLY A 12 -1.01 2.03 -15.24
CA GLY A 12 -0.49 1.21 -14.14
C GLY A 12 -1.02 1.56 -12.73
N MET A 13 -1.77 2.66 -12.58
CA MET A 13 -2.34 3.06 -11.29
C MET A 13 -3.49 2.14 -10.88
N GLU A 14 -4.40 1.81 -11.81
CA GLU A 14 -5.54 0.91 -11.56
C GLU A 14 -5.09 -0.48 -11.11
N ASP A 15 -4.14 -1.09 -11.82
CA ASP A 15 -3.54 -2.39 -11.47
C ASP A 15 -2.88 -2.35 -10.08
N PHE A 16 -2.22 -1.24 -9.75
CA PHE A 16 -1.61 -1.04 -8.44
C PHE A 16 -2.68 -0.96 -7.32
N TYR A 17 -3.81 -0.28 -7.54
CA TYR A 17 -4.91 -0.24 -6.57
C TYR A 17 -5.56 -1.62 -6.39
N MET A 18 -5.83 -2.35 -7.48
CA MET A 18 -6.42 -3.68 -7.40
C MET A 18 -5.52 -4.66 -6.66
N SER A 19 -4.22 -4.71 -7.03
CA SER A 19 -3.25 -5.56 -6.36
C SER A 19 -3.09 -5.23 -4.88
N PHE A 20 -3.12 -3.95 -4.51
CA PHE A 20 -3.06 -3.54 -3.11
C PHE A 20 -4.26 -4.05 -2.29
N ASP A 21 -5.48 -3.98 -2.82
CA ASP A 21 -6.69 -4.42 -2.12
C ASP A 21 -6.67 -5.94 -1.86
N ASP A 22 -6.17 -6.71 -2.82
CA ASP A 22 -5.96 -8.15 -2.66
C ASP A 22 -4.91 -8.46 -1.60
N VAL A 23 -3.78 -7.76 -1.62
CA VAL A 23 -2.70 -7.91 -0.63
C VAL A 23 -3.18 -7.54 0.78
N TRP A 24 -3.91 -6.44 0.92
CA TRP A 24 -4.49 -6.00 2.18
C TRP A 24 -5.40 -7.08 2.76
N SER A 25 -6.28 -7.64 1.94
CA SER A 25 -7.19 -8.70 2.35
C SER A 25 -6.44 -9.98 2.72
N ARG A 26 -5.41 -10.35 1.95
CA ARG A 26 -4.59 -11.54 2.23
C ARG A 26 -3.83 -11.43 3.55
N MET A 27 -3.19 -10.30 3.82
CA MET A 27 -2.43 -10.10 5.05
C MET A 27 -3.29 -10.27 6.31
N PHE A 28 -4.44 -9.59 6.38
CA PHE A 28 -5.23 -9.59 7.61
C PHE A 28 -6.18 -10.78 7.71
N VAL A 29 -6.92 -11.08 6.64
CA VAL A 29 -7.95 -12.12 6.68
C VAL A 29 -7.32 -13.51 6.53
N MET A 30 -6.43 -13.68 5.55
CA MET A 30 -5.90 -15.02 5.24
C MET A 30 -4.70 -15.41 6.11
N SER A 31 -3.77 -14.48 6.35
CA SER A 31 -2.54 -14.80 7.08
C SER A 31 -2.68 -14.63 8.60
N LEU A 32 -3.28 -13.51 9.05
CA LEU A 32 -3.44 -13.23 10.49
C LEU A 32 -4.75 -13.76 11.07
N GLY A 33 -5.75 -14.04 10.23
CA GLY A 33 -7.08 -14.49 10.68
C GLY A 33 -7.86 -13.41 11.45
N THR A 34 -7.57 -12.13 11.18
CA THR A 34 -8.20 -10.99 11.86
C THR A 34 -9.21 -10.31 10.95
N GLU A 35 -10.03 -9.45 11.54
CA GLU A 35 -10.79 -8.47 10.77
C GLU A 35 -9.87 -7.50 10.02
N LEU A 36 -10.40 -6.88 8.97
CA LEU A 36 -9.70 -5.82 8.27
C LEU A 36 -9.61 -4.57 9.16
N PRO A 37 -8.43 -3.95 9.28
CA PRO A 37 -8.33 -2.67 9.99
C PRO A 37 -9.16 -1.59 9.30
N GLU A 38 -9.44 -0.53 10.06
CA GLU A 38 -10.17 0.64 9.54
C GLU A 38 -9.54 1.21 8.27
N ASN A 39 -10.37 1.78 7.40
CA ASN A 39 -9.96 2.37 6.13
C ASN A 39 -8.86 3.44 6.30
N ILE A 40 -8.79 4.10 7.45
CA ILE A 40 -7.72 5.07 7.73
C ILE A 40 -6.33 4.40 7.73
N VAL A 41 -6.21 3.21 8.35
CA VAL A 41 -4.95 2.45 8.40
C VAL A 41 -4.60 1.91 7.02
N LYS A 42 -5.60 1.41 6.29
CA LYS A 42 -5.45 0.97 4.88
C LYS A 42 -4.91 2.09 4.00
N ASN A 43 -5.51 3.28 4.09
CA ASN A 43 -5.10 4.44 3.29
C ASN A 43 -3.70 4.95 3.69
N SER A 44 -3.35 4.90 4.98
CA SER A 44 -1.99 5.22 5.45
C SER A 44 -0.97 4.24 4.89
N PHE A 45 -1.25 2.94 4.92
CA PHE A 45 -0.33 1.94 4.36
C PHE A 45 -0.20 2.09 2.84
N PHE A 46 -1.30 2.35 2.15
CA PHE A 46 -1.28 2.64 0.72
C PHE A 46 -0.35 3.82 0.41
N SER A 47 -0.50 4.92 1.14
CA SER A 47 0.33 6.12 0.97
C SER A 47 1.80 5.85 1.23
N PHE A 48 2.10 5.07 2.28
CA PHE A 48 3.45 4.63 2.61
C PHE A 48 4.09 3.84 1.45
N ILE A 49 3.40 2.86 0.87
CA ILE A 49 3.93 2.11 -0.28
C ILE A 49 4.16 3.03 -1.48
N LYS A 50 3.23 3.95 -1.77
CA LYS A 50 3.43 4.92 -2.87
C LYS A 50 4.72 5.71 -2.70
N GLU A 51 4.94 6.24 -1.51
CA GLU A 51 6.15 7.01 -1.19
C GLU A 51 7.41 6.15 -1.41
N ARG A 52 7.46 4.94 -0.84
CA ARG A 52 8.62 4.04 -1.01
C ARG A 52 8.86 3.61 -2.45
N CYS A 53 7.82 3.35 -3.22
CA CYS A 53 7.92 3.08 -4.67
C CYS A 53 8.51 4.26 -5.43
N MET A 54 8.02 5.47 -5.16
CA MET A 54 8.50 6.67 -5.82
C MET A 54 9.95 7.00 -5.44
N GLU A 55 10.32 6.85 -4.16
CA GLU A 55 11.68 7.10 -3.68
C GLU A 55 12.70 6.08 -4.22
N THR A 56 12.33 4.80 -4.25
CA THR A 56 13.28 3.72 -4.57
C THR A 56 13.37 3.46 -6.07
N LYS A 57 12.22 3.51 -6.78
CA LYS A 57 12.11 3.10 -8.18
C LYS A 57 11.83 4.26 -9.13
N GLY A 58 11.24 5.36 -8.65
CA GLY A 58 10.83 6.50 -9.48
C GLY A 58 9.53 6.27 -10.27
N TYR A 59 8.83 5.16 -10.04
CA TYR A 59 7.53 4.83 -10.65
C TYR A 59 6.66 4.01 -9.68
N LEU A 60 5.34 4.01 -9.93
CA LEU A 60 4.36 3.39 -9.06
C LEU A 60 4.16 1.91 -9.40
N PHE A 61 5.04 1.05 -8.87
CA PHE A 61 4.93 -0.40 -9.03
C PHE A 61 5.58 -1.13 -7.85
N ALA A 62 4.81 -2.03 -7.24
CA ALA A 62 5.28 -2.98 -6.25
C ALA A 62 4.67 -4.35 -6.57
N SER A 63 5.48 -5.41 -6.49
CA SER A 63 4.94 -6.76 -6.46
C SER A 63 4.16 -6.98 -5.17
N GLU A 64 3.32 -8.00 -5.11
CA GLU A 64 2.67 -8.39 -3.86
C GLU A 64 3.69 -8.67 -2.74
N ASP A 65 4.77 -9.40 -3.05
CA ASP A 65 5.84 -9.68 -2.09
C ASP A 65 6.52 -8.39 -1.60
N ASP A 66 6.73 -7.42 -2.49
CA ASP A 66 7.24 -6.09 -2.13
C ASP A 66 6.30 -5.43 -1.11
N MET A 67 5.00 -5.41 -1.38
CA MET A 67 4.01 -4.77 -0.50
C MET A 67 3.96 -5.46 0.87
N ILE A 68 3.96 -6.80 0.91
CA ILE A 68 3.96 -7.56 2.17
C ILE A 68 5.25 -7.29 2.96
N SER A 69 6.40 -7.22 2.29
CA SER A 69 7.69 -6.96 2.93
C SER A 69 7.80 -5.56 3.54
N LEU A 70 7.03 -4.61 3.03
CA LEU A 70 6.95 -3.23 3.53
C LEU A 70 6.06 -3.10 4.77
N PHE A 71 5.21 -4.08 5.05
CA PHE A 71 4.25 -4.01 6.15
C PHE A 71 4.90 -3.88 7.54
N PRO A 72 5.96 -4.65 7.88
CA PRO A 72 6.68 -4.46 9.16
C PRO A 72 7.31 -3.06 9.30
N GLU A 73 7.80 -2.46 8.21
CA GLU A 73 8.36 -1.12 8.24
C GLU A 73 7.28 -0.07 8.52
N PHE A 74 6.14 -0.20 7.87
CA PHE A 74 4.96 0.62 8.14
C PHE A 74 4.51 0.54 9.61
N LEU A 75 4.48 -0.66 10.19
CA LEU A 75 4.15 -0.82 11.61
C LEU A 75 5.16 -0.09 12.51
N ASN A 76 6.45 -0.17 12.22
CA ASN A 76 7.47 0.57 12.96
C ASN A 76 7.25 2.08 12.86
N GLU A 77 6.89 2.60 11.69
CA GLU A 77 6.61 4.02 11.50
C GLU A 77 5.42 4.49 12.33
N ILE A 78 4.31 3.73 12.34
CA ILE A 78 3.14 4.05 13.17
C ILE A 78 3.48 3.95 14.66
N ILE A 79 4.21 2.93 15.09
CA ILE A 79 4.60 2.76 16.51
C ILE A 79 5.50 3.91 16.96
N ILE A 80 6.45 4.35 16.13
CA ILE A 80 7.33 5.47 16.43
C ILE A 80 6.55 6.79 16.43
N ALA A 81 5.62 6.98 15.49
CA ALA A 81 4.76 8.17 15.43
C ALA A 81 3.77 8.25 16.60
N GLY A 82 3.23 7.11 17.03
CA GLY A 82 2.29 6.99 18.16
C GLY A 82 2.98 6.86 19.53
N GLY A 83 4.28 6.59 19.57
CA GLY A 83 5.09 6.43 20.79
C GLY A 83 5.49 7.74 21.47
N LYS A 84 5.02 8.89 20.97
CA LYS A 84 5.04 10.16 21.70
C LYS A 84 3.70 10.36 22.43
N ALA A 85 3.46 9.53 23.45
CA ALA A 85 2.42 9.77 24.45
C ALA A 85 3.08 9.94 25.82
#